data_AF-A0A1Q3WQV8-F1
#
_entry.id   AF-A0A1Q3WQV8-F1
#
_cell.length_a   1.000
_cell.length_b   1.000
_cell.length_c   1.000
_cell.angle_alpha   90.00
_cell.angle_beta   90.00
_cell.angle_gamma   90.00
#
_symmetry.space_group_name_H-M   'P 1'
#
loop_
_entity.id
_entity.type
_entity.pdbx_description
1 polymer ?
#
loop_
_entity_poly.entity_id
_entity_poly.type
_entity_poly.pdbx_seq_one_letter_code
_entity_poly.pdbx_strand_id
1 'polypeptide(L)'
;MKYLSFILVLMLAGFTSFAQNCASKHAVFRVPEGVTPKVLDRLGTSPEFPPLQNRNSVKEIFHNLKAMGESKTYKDAINSLFVALGYDGVLDPRFTIEDVTPGKVPFGAIGMLGDAAHHYEYTIMVLPGEQIIKSWHIRSRNGCDLNFMSRCGNAFYMTSACPASNPANIKVVARYRHEGCNCDDDRNDNEDTGNGYPFHSVMKTDTKVLADEAADRASGTQTIYIDVDRATFRKLNNE
;
A
#
# COMPACT_ATOMS: atom_id res chain seq x y z
N MET A 1 -43.90 32.00 -41.89
CA MET A 1 -43.57 32.90 -40.77
C MET A 1 -44.00 32.18 -39.49
N LYS A 2 -43.20 31.78 -38.51
CA LYS A 2 -41.83 32.11 -38.08
C LYS A 2 -41.36 30.95 -37.17
N TYR A 3 -40.13 30.50 -37.40
CA TYR A 3 -39.09 29.90 -36.53
C TYR A 3 -39.51 28.98 -35.35
N LEU A 4 -39.21 27.68 -35.33
CA LEU A 4 -37.91 26.99 -35.39
C LEU A 4 -37.09 27.10 -34.09
N SER A 5 -36.79 25.93 -33.51
CA SER A 5 -35.70 25.61 -32.57
C SER A 5 -35.79 26.08 -31.11
N PHE A 6 -36.25 25.18 -30.24
CA PHE A 6 -35.80 25.13 -28.84
C PHE A 6 -34.58 24.19 -28.77
N ILE A 7 -33.40 24.80 -28.58
CA ILE A 7 -32.11 24.13 -28.50
C ILE A 7 -32.01 23.42 -27.14
N LEU A 8 -31.95 22.09 -27.19
CA LEU A 8 -31.56 21.22 -26.09
C LEU A 8 -30.04 21.35 -25.90
N VAL A 9 -29.60 22.24 -25.00
CA VAL A 9 -28.17 22.33 -24.61
C VAL A 9 -27.85 21.16 -23.69
N LEU A 10 -27.33 20.08 -24.28
CA LEU A 10 -26.73 18.96 -23.58
C LEU A 10 -25.43 19.44 -22.91
N MET A 11 -25.49 19.77 -21.62
CA MET A 11 -24.31 19.99 -20.79
C MET A 11 -23.58 18.65 -20.58
N LEU A 12 -22.75 18.28 -21.54
CA LEU A 12 -21.70 17.28 -21.36
C LEU A 12 -20.65 17.89 -20.43
N ALA A 13 -20.82 17.72 -19.12
CA ALA A 13 -19.74 17.85 -18.16
C ALA A 13 -18.72 16.73 -18.45
N GLY A 14 -17.78 17.02 -19.33
CA GLY A 14 -16.60 16.18 -19.53
C GLY A 14 -15.82 16.19 -18.23
N PHE A 15 -15.86 15.08 -17.49
CA PHE A 15 -14.88 14.80 -16.46
C PHE A 15 -13.54 14.59 -17.17
N THR A 16 -12.76 15.66 -17.32
CA THR A 16 -11.36 15.54 -17.70
C THR A 16 -10.64 14.93 -16.50
N SER A 17 -10.46 13.61 -16.53
CA SER A 17 -9.56 12.90 -15.63
C SER A 17 -8.14 13.39 -15.93
N PHE A 18 -7.69 14.41 -15.22
CA PHE A 18 -6.28 14.83 -15.30
C PHE A 18 -5.44 13.68 -14.77
N ALA A 19 -4.62 13.09 -15.64
CA ALA A 19 -3.54 12.22 -15.22
C ALA A 19 -2.63 13.03 -14.28
N GLN A 20 -2.63 12.66 -13.01
CA GLN A 20 -2.10 13.51 -11.95
C GLN A 20 -0.65 13.18 -11.66
N ASN A 21 0.27 14.08 -12.06
CA ASN A 21 1.68 13.89 -11.80
C ASN A 21 2.03 14.37 -10.38
N CYS A 22 2.02 13.44 -9.41
CA CYS A 22 2.42 13.70 -8.02
C CYS A 22 3.94 13.75 -7.83
N ALA A 23 4.71 13.10 -8.71
CA ALA A 23 6.12 12.79 -8.49
C ALA A 23 7.02 14.04 -8.40
N SER A 24 6.68 15.13 -9.09
CA SER A 24 7.49 16.36 -9.07
C SER A 24 7.33 17.19 -7.79
N LYS A 25 6.39 16.83 -6.89
CA LYS A 25 6.01 17.67 -5.75
C LYS A 25 6.80 17.38 -4.48
N HIS A 26 7.19 16.12 -4.27
CA HIS A 26 7.92 15.70 -3.08
C HIS A 26 8.54 14.32 -3.29
N ALA A 27 9.61 14.01 -2.56
CA ALA A 27 10.29 12.72 -2.64
C ALA A 27 9.38 11.53 -2.27
N VAL A 28 8.42 11.73 -1.35
CA VAL A 28 7.41 10.72 -1.01
C VAL A 28 6.54 10.29 -2.20
N PHE A 29 6.41 11.12 -3.24
CA PHE A 29 5.62 10.78 -4.43
C PHE A 29 6.48 10.27 -5.59
N ARG A 30 7.81 10.21 -5.42
CA ARG A 30 8.75 9.79 -6.47
C ARG A 30 8.93 8.27 -6.46
N VAL A 31 7.91 7.58 -6.95
CA VAL A 31 7.96 6.13 -7.16
C VAL A 31 8.99 5.82 -8.26
N PRO A 32 10.03 5.01 -7.98
CA PRO A 32 11.00 4.63 -8.99
C PRO A 32 10.42 3.61 -9.98
N GLU A 33 10.71 3.78 -11.27
CA GLU A 33 10.34 2.82 -12.31
C GLU A 33 11.34 1.67 -12.39
N GLY A 34 10.86 0.44 -12.58
CA GLY A 34 11.71 -0.74 -12.80
C GLY A 34 12.56 -1.17 -11.58
N VAL A 35 12.34 -0.57 -10.40
CA VAL A 35 13.04 -0.93 -9.17
C VAL A 35 12.20 -1.93 -8.39
N THR A 36 12.85 -2.96 -7.82
CA THR A 36 12.18 -3.89 -6.90
C THR A 36 12.00 -3.24 -5.54
N PRO A 37 10.78 -3.19 -4.97
CA PRO A 37 10.55 -2.63 -3.65
C PRO A 37 11.24 -3.46 -2.57
N LYS A 38 11.76 -2.77 -1.55
CA LYS A 38 12.33 -3.45 -0.38
C LYS A 38 11.24 -4.05 0.48
N VAL A 39 11.42 -5.31 0.86
CA VAL A 39 10.49 -6.03 1.72
C VAL A 39 10.58 -5.48 3.15
N LEU A 40 9.44 -5.06 3.68
CA LEU A 40 9.32 -4.57 5.04
C LEU A 40 8.36 -5.45 5.84
N ASP A 41 8.91 -6.19 6.80
CA ASP A 41 8.21 -7.14 7.67
C ASP A 41 7.88 -6.58 9.06
N ARG A 42 8.39 -5.37 9.38
CA ARG A 42 8.19 -4.70 10.67
C ARG A 42 8.11 -3.19 10.52
N LEU A 43 7.29 -2.58 11.36
CA LEU A 43 7.16 -1.12 11.51
C LEU A 43 7.51 -0.71 12.95
N GLY A 44 8.03 0.50 13.12
CA GLY A 44 8.34 1.09 14.44
C GLY A 44 9.82 1.22 14.78
N THR A 45 10.73 0.74 13.91
CA THR A 45 12.18 0.80 14.16
C THR A 45 12.82 2.14 13.79
N SER A 46 12.25 2.89 12.85
CA SER A 46 12.76 4.19 12.39
C SER A 46 11.58 5.16 12.19
N PRO A 47 11.08 5.76 13.28
CA PRO A 47 9.90 6.61 13.19
C PRO A 47 10.19 8.02 12.68
N GLU A 48 9.46 8.44 11.65
CA GLU A 48 9.60 9.77 11.04
C GLU A 48 9.00 10.88 11.92
N PHE A 49 7.76 10.66 12.39
CA PHE A 49 7.05 11.59 13.25
C PHE A 49 6.58 10.89 14.53
N PRO A 50 7.47 10.72 15.54
CA PRO A 50 7.13 10.09 16.82
C PRO A 50 5.84 10.61 17.49
N PRO A 51 5.49 11.91 17.44
CA PRO A 51 4.22 12.39 18.00
C PRO A 51 2.96 11.74 17.40
N LEU A 52 3.03 11.21 16.17
CA LEU A 52 1.90 10.55 15.50
C LEU A 52 1.73 9.08 15.87
N GLN A 53 2.68 8.49 16.61
CA GLN A 53 2.63 7.07 16.96
C GLN A 53 1.48 6.73 17.90
N ASN A 54 0.86 5.59 17.63
CA ASN A 54 -0.11 4.89 18.49
C ASN A 54 -1.25 5.79 18.99
N ARG A 55 -1.64 6.78 18.19
CA ARG A 55 -2.83 7.59 18.43
C ARG A 55 -4.07 6.77 18.09
N ASN A 56 -5.14 7.00 18.84
CA ASN A 56 -6.35 6.20 18.74
C ASN A 56 -7.55 7.00 18.26
N SER A 57 -7.39 8.31 18.02
CA SER A 57 -8.47 9.16 17.52
C SER A 57 -8.00 10.14 16.45
N VAL A 58 -8.92 10.48 15.54
CA VAL A 58 -8.74 11.52 14.52
C VAL A 58 -8.36 12.86 15.16
N LYS A 59 -8.99 13.20 16.29
CA LYS A 59 -8.74 14.46 17.01
C LYS A 59 -7.31 14.57 17.51
N GLU A 60 -6.75 13.49 18.08
CA GLU A 60 -5.36 13.46 18.55
C GLU A 60 -4.37 13.63 17.40
N ILE A 61 -4.58 12.90 16.28
CA ILE A 61 -3.71 13.01 15.12
C ILE A 61 -3.77 14.40 14.51
N PHE A 62 -4.98 14.94 14.31
CA PHE A 62 -5.15 16.28 13.78
C PHE A 62 -4.46 17.34 14.65
N HIS A 63 -4.65 17.28 15.97
CA HIS A 63 -3.97 18.19 16.90
C HIS A 63 -2.45 18.05 16.78
N ASN A 64 -1.92 16.82 16.79
CA ASN A 64 -0.47 16.59 16.73
C ASN A 64 0.12 17.04 15.39
N LEU A 65 -0.58 16.84 14.28
CA LEU A 65 -0.21 17.37 12.97
C LEU A 65 -0.10 18.90 13.01
N LYS A 66 -1.12 19.59 13.54
CA LYS A 66 -1.09 21.05 13.70
C LYS A 66 0.06 21.50 14.60
N ALA A 67 0.25 20.87 15.75
CA ALA A 67 1.35 21.20 16.68
C ALA A 67 2.74 21.01 16.05
N MET A 68 2.92 20.02 15.16
CA MET A 68 4.17 19.86 14.43
C MET A 68 4.49 21.01 13.48
N GLY A 69 3.48 21.72 12.96
CA GLY A 69 3.65 22.92 12.15
C GLY A 69 4.35 24.07 12.88
N GLU A 70 4.36 24.05 14.21
CA GLU A 70 5.03 25.02 15.08
C GLU A 70 6.30 24.44 15.73
N SER A 71 6.54 23.13 15.60
CA SER A 71 7.65 22.44 16.23
C SER A 71 8.99 22.76 15.57
N LYS A 72 9.99 23.17 16.34
CA LYS A 72 11.36 23.38 15.81
C LYS A 72 11.97 22.14 15.15
N THR A 73 11.54 20.94 15.55
CA THR A 73 12.10 19.68 15.06
C THR A 73 11.43 19.23 13.76
N TYR A 74 10.10 19.33 13.68
CA TYR A 74 9.34 18.69 12.60
C TYR A 74 8.73 19.67 11.60
N LYS A 75 8.72 20.98 11.93
CA LYS A 75 8.03 22.01 11.14
C LYS A 75 8.37 21.96 9.66
N ASP A 76 9.63 21.86 9.32
CA ASP A 76 10.04 21.93 7.91
C ASP A 76 9.60 20.67 7.14
N ALA A 77 9.82 19.49 7.73
CA ALA A 77 9.42 18.22 7.13
C ALA A 77 7.90 18.09 6.97
N ILE A 78 7.12 18.39 8.02
CA ILE A 78 5.66 18.28 7.95
C ILE A 78 5.06 19.32 7.00
N ASN A 79 5.56 20.56 7.00
CA ASN A 79 5.05 21.58 6.08
C ASN A 79 5.41 21.23 4.63
N SER A 80 6.60 20.70 4.36
CA SER A 80 6.98 20.22 3.03
C SER A 80 6.01 19.16 2.50
N LEU A 81 5.62 18.19 3.34
CA LEU A 81 4.61 17.19 2.98
C LEU A 81 3.26 17.85 2.66
N PHE A 82 2.78 18.74 3.52
CA PHE A 82 1.47 19.39 3.33
C PHE A 82 1.45 20.34 2.12
N VAL A 83 2.56 21.00 1.82
CA VAL A 83 2.73 21.77 0.57
C VAL A 83 2.58 20.85 -0.63
N ALA A 84 3.19 19.66 -0.58
CA ALA A 84 3.07 18.69 -1.65
C ALA A 84 1.66 18.10 -1.80
N LEU A 85 0.85 18.11 -0.73
CA LEU A 85 -0.59 17.79 -0.76
C LEU A 85 -1.46 18.93 -1.32
N GLY A 86 -0.88 20.10 -1.60
CA GLY A 86 -1.58 21.27 -2.15
C GLY A 86 -2.14 22.23 -1.10
N TYR A 87 -1.62 22.19 0.13
CA TYR A 87 -1.86 23.21 1.15
C TYR A 87 -0.70 24.21 1.18
N ASP A 88 -0.81 25.28 1.96
CA ASP A 88 0.31 26.22 2.19
C ASP A 88 1.27 25.73 3.32
N GLY A 89 0.92 24.60 3.94
CA GLY A 89 1.59 23.97 5.09
C GLY A 89 0.56 23.27 5.97
N VAL A 90 0.99 22.60 7.04
CA VAL A 90 0.06 21.87 7.93
C VAL A 90 -0.86 22.82 8.72
N LEU A 91 -0.45 24.06 8.93
CA LEU A 91 -1.25 25.09 9.60
C LEU A 91 -2.26 25.78 8.68
N ASP A 92 -2.31 25.44 7.39
CA ASP A 92 -3.27 25.99 6.45
C ASP A 92 -4.71 25.88 7.01
N PRO A 93 -5.50 26.97 7.04
CA PRO A 93 -6.86 26.96 7.56
C PRO A 93 -7.81 26.06 6.76
N ARG A 94 -7.45 25.74 5.51
CA ARG A 94 -8.19 24.82 4.65
C ARG A 94 -7.97 23.35 5.00
N PHE A 95 -6.89 23.02 5.72
CA PHE A 95 -6.68 21.67 6.26
C PHE A 95 -7.40 21.55 7.60
N THR A 96 -8.52 20.82 7.58
CA THR A 96 -9.42 20.66 8.72
C THR A 96 -9.45 19.20 9.20
N ILE A 97 -10.16 18.94 10.31
CA ILE A 97 -10.22 17.60 10.90
C ILE A 97 -10.90 16.59 9.96
N GLU A 98 -11.78 17.04 9.08
CA GLU A 98 -12.47 16.25 8.07
C GLU A 98 -11.53 15.74 6.96
N ASP A 99 -10.35 16.33 6.81
CA ASP A 99 -9.31 15.84 5.91
C ASP A 99 -8.50 14.68 6.50
N VAL A 100 -8.74 14.32 7.77
CA VAL A 100 -8.07 13.23 8.46
C VAL A 100 -9.07 12.11 8.72
N THR A 101 -8.82 10.93 8.17
CA THR A 101 -9.67 9.75 8.35
C THR A 101 -8.86 8.52 8.75
N PRO A 102 -9.46 7.52 9.43
CA PRO A 102 -8.81 6.23 9.61
C PRO A 102 -8.51 5.61 8.25
N GLY A 103 -7.24 5.31 8.00
CA GLY A 103 -6.79 4.64 6.79
C GLY A 103 -6.47 3.16 7.03
N LYS A 104 -6.43 2.41 5.93
CA LYS A 104 -6.13 0.99 5.88
C LYS A 104 -5.17 0.73 4.75
N VAL A 105 -4.01 0.16 5.06
CA VAL A 105 -3.05 -0.27 4.05
C VAL A 105 -3.02 -1.80 4.01
N PRO A 106 -3.32 -2.43 2.87
CA PRO A 106 -3.38 -3.88 2.79
C PRO A 106 -1.99 -4.52 2.87
N PHE A 107 -1.95 -5.78 3.27
CA PHE A 107 -0.76 -6.62 3.15
C PHE A 107 -0.34 -6.70 1.68
N GLY A 108 0.96 -6.58 1.42
CA GLY A 108 1.54 -6.51 0.08
C GLY A 108 1.43 -5.12 -0.57
N ALA A 109 0.94 -4.10 0.13
CA ALA A 109 0.91 -2.74 -0.41
C ALA A 109 2.31 -2.23 -0.75
N ILE A 110 2.43 -1.64 -1.93
CA ILE A 110 3.67 -1.09 -2.46
C ILE A 110 3.61 0.44 -2.46
N GLY A 111 4.67 1.08 -2.00
CA GLY A 111 4.70 2.54 -1.88
C GLY A 111 6.02 3.11 -1.39
N MET A 112 6.05 4.43 -1.31
CA MET A 112 7.16 5.18 -0.72
C MET A 112 6.89 5.38 0.77
N LEU A 113 7.80 4.92 1.62
CA LEU A 113 7.70 5.02 3.07
C LEU A 113 8.81 5.94 3.61
N GLY A 114 8.44 6.90 4.45
CA GLY A 114 9.37 7.78 5.15
C GLY A 114 10.18 7.06 6.24
N ASP A 115 11.28 7.65 6.69
CA ASP A 115 12.08 7.18 7.83
C ASP A 115 12.40 8.31 8.82
N ALA A 116 13.09 8.01 9.93
CA ALA A 116 13.47 8.99 10.95
C ALA A 116 14.35 10.15 10.43
N ALA A 117 14.97 10.01 9.26
CA ALA A 117 15.77 11.06 8.63
C ALA A 117 14.98 11.85 7.56
N HIS A 118 13.67 11.61 7.44
CA HIS A 118 12.81 12.17 6.38
C HIS A 118 13.26 11.77 4.98
N HIS A 119 13.94 10.62 4.84
CA HIS A 119 14.18 9.98 3.56
C HIS A 119 13.01 9.07 3.19
N TYR A 120 12.84 8.78 1.90
CA TYR A 120 11.74 7.95 1.40
C TYR A 120 12.28 6.73 0.66
N GLU A 121 11.88 5.55 1.12
CA GLU A 121 12.30 4.28 0.56
C GLU A 121 11.12 3.59 -0.15
N TYR A 122 11.39 3.01 -1.32
CA TYR A 122 10.39 2.24 -2.05
C TYR A 122 10.26 0.84 -1.44
N THR A 123 9.09 0.54 -0.89
CA THR A 123 8.86 -0.62 -0.02
C THR A 123 7.61 -1.39 -0.39
N ILE A 124 7.59 -2.65 0.01
CA ILE A 124 6.41 -3.52 0.04
C ILE A 124 6.16 -3.96 1.47
N MET A 125 4.95 -3.69 1.98
CA MET A 125 4.59 -3.95 3.36
C MET A 125 4.02 -5.34 3.57
N VAL A 126 4.70 -6.17 4.35
CA VAL A 126 4.33 -7.56 4.63
C VAL A 126 4.48 -7.93 6.09
N LEU A 127 3.79 -7.20 6.94
CA LEU A 127 3.80 -7.44 8.38
C LEU A 127 3.11 -8.79 8.70
N PRO A 128 3.83 -9.76 9.28
CA PRO A 128 3.26 -11.06 9.61
C PRO A 128 2.03 -10.94 10.51
N GLY A 129 0.98 -11.69 10.19
CA GLY A 129 -0.27 -11.72 10.94
C GLY A 129 -1.19 -10.50 10.73
N GLU A 130 -0.79 -9.48 9.96
CA GLU A 130 -1.55 -8.25 9.72
C GLU A 130 -2.00 -8.15 8.25
N GLN A 131 -3.25 -8.51 7.96
CA GLN A 131 -3.85 -8.31 6.63
C GLN A 131 -4.06 -6.82 6.30
N ILE A 132 -4.35 -6.03 7.33
CA ILE A 132 -4.62 -4.60 7.23
C ILE A 132 -3.75 -3.87 8.26
N ILE A 133 -2.92 -2.98 7.75
CA ILE A 133 -2.03 -2.13 8.52
C ILE A 133 -2.74 -0.81 8.75
N LYS A 134 -2.92 -0.43 10.02
CA LYS A 134 -3.64 0.78 10.39
C LYS A 134 -2.85 2.04 10.02
N SER A 135 -3.53 3.01 9.44
CA SER A 135 -2.97 4.31 9.09
C SER A 135 -3.94 5.44 9.41
N TRP A 136 -3.47 6.66 9.21
CA TRP A 136 -4.27 7.88 9.15
C TRP A 136 -4.18 8.42 7.74
N HIS A 137 -5.28 8.35 6.99
CA HIS A 137 -5.36 8.90 5.65
C HIS A 137 -5.56 10.40 5.73
N ILE A 138 -4.78 11.13 4.94
CA ILE A 138 -4.81 12.58 4.79
C ILE A 138 -5.25 12.90 3.38
N ARG A 139 -6.41 13.54 3.28
CA ARG A 139 -6.96 14.02 2.02
C ARG A 139 -6.13 15.19 1.50
N SER A 140 -5.67 15.05 0.28
CA SER A 140 -4.96 16.09 -0.46
C SER A 140 -5.93 17.05 -1.16
N ARG A 141 -5.46 18.24 -1.50
CA ARG A 141 -6.18 19.20 -2.36
C ARG A 141 -5.95 18.98 -3.84
N ASN A 142 -4.89 18.23 -4.15
CA ASN A 142 -4.39 18.04 -5.49
C ASN A 142 -4.43 16.57 -5.93
N GLY A 143 -5.17 15.74 -5.18
CA GLY A 143 -5.48 14.32 -5.40
C GLY A 143 -4.35 13.32 -5.07
N CYS A 144 -3.21 13.77 -4.56
CA CYS A 144 -2.08 12.92 -4.16
C CYS A 144 -2.19 12.59 -2.66
N ASP A 145 -3.15 11.76 -2.27
CA ASP A 145 -3.38 11.47 -0.86
C ASP A 145 -2.18 10.78 -0.19
N LEU A 146 -2.06 10.96 1.13
CA LEU A 146 -0.95 10.43 1.92
C LEU A 146 -1.49 9.70 3.15
N ASN A 147 -0.81 8.64 3.57
CA ASN A 147 -1.10 7.95 4.81
C ASN A 147 0.00 8.22 5.83
N PHE A 148 -0.34 8.40 7.10
CA PHE A 148 0.61 8.29 8.21
C PHE A 148 0.41 6.97 8.91
N MET A 149 1.47 6.16 9.02
CA MET A 149 1.38 4.82 9.60
C MET A 149 1.12 4.89 11.10
N SER A 150 0.06 4.24 11.59
CA SER A 150 -0.36 4.40 12.98
C SER A 150 0.69 3.91 13.98
N ARG A 151 1.48 2.89 13.65
CA ARG A 151 2.49 2.30 14.56
C ARG A 151 3.73 3.17 14.72
N CYS A 152 4.19 3.83 13.65
CA CYS A 152 5.48 4.50 13.61
C CYS A 152 5.43 6.00 13.30
N GLY A 153 4.31 6.50 12.80
CA GLY A 153 4.14 7.90 12.40
C GLY A 153 4.72 8.24 11.04
N ASN A 154 5.19 7.25 10.26
CA ASN A 154 5.86 7.48 8.98
C ASN A 154 4.87 7.81 7.89
N ALA A 155 5.20 8.78 7.05
CA ALA A 155 4.46 9.08 5.83
C ALA A 155 4.59 7.91 4.85
N PHE A 156 3.48 7.52 4.24
CA PHE A 156 3.38 6.44 3.28
C PHE A 156 2.49 6.85 2.11
N TYR A 157 3.07 6.86 0.92
CA TYR A 157 2.35 7.05 -0.33
C TYR A 157 2.17 5.71 -1.02
N MET A 158 0.92 5.26 -1.15
CA MET A 158 0.57 3.97 -1.75
C MET A 158 0.40 4.11 -3.26
N THR A 159 1.13 3.31 -4.03
CA THR A 159 1.14 3.40 -5.50
C THR A 159 -0.18 2.99 -6.16
N SER A 160 -0.91 2.03 -5.57
CA SER A 160 -2.22 1.58 -6.07
C SER A 160 -3.36 2.60 -5.87
N ALA A 161 -3.12 3.69 -5.13
CA ALA A 161 -4.09 4.77 -4.94
C ALA A 161 -4.04 5.85 -6.06
N CYS A 162 -3.05 5.82 -6.96
CA CYS A 162 -2.91 6.80 -8.02
C CYS A 162 -2.81 6.12 -9.40
N PRO A 163 -3.81 6.27 -10.29
CA PRO A 163 -3.81 5.66 -11.62
C PRO A 163 -2.74 6.22 -12.58
N ALA A 164 -1.96 7.22 -12.16
CA ALA A 164 -0.97 7.91 -12.99
C ALA A 164 0.47 7.40 -12.83
N SER A 165 0.76 6.60 -11.80
CA SER A 165 1.97 5.78 -11.76
C SER A 165 1.52 4.37 -12.09
N ASN A 166 1.97 3.77 -13.19
CA ASN A 166 2.06 2.33 -13.27
C ASN A 166 3.26 1.97 -12.38
N PRO A 167 3.11 1.65 -11.07
CA PRO A 167 4.19 0.95 -10.39
C PRO A 167 4.44 -0.27 -11.26
N ALA A 168 5.73 -0.56 -11.51
CA ALA A 168 6.18 -1.66 -12.36
C ALA A 168 5.21 -2.84 -12.28
N ASN A 169 4.87 -3.47 -13.41
CA ASN A 169 4.00 -4.64 -13.49
C ASN A 169 4.45 -5.68 -12.43
N ILE A 170 3.96 -5.60 -11.19
CA ILE A 170 4.51 -6.35 -10.06
C ILE A 170 3.38 -7.23 -9.54
N LYS A 171 3.58 -8.54 -9.67
CA LYS A 171 2.69 -9.55 -9.11
C LYS A 171 3.23 -9.96 -7.75
N VAL A 172 2.49 -9.67 -6.69
CA VAL A 172 2.87 -10.08 -5.33
C VAL A 172 2.23 -11.41 -5.02
N VAL A 173 3.04 -12.40 -4.66
CA VAL A 173 2.59 -13.76 -4.35
C VAL A 173 3.07 -14.17 -2.96
N ALA A 174 2.13 -14.35 -2.03
CA ALA A 174 2.42 -15.00 -0.76
C ALA A 174 2.67 -16.50 -0.98
N ARG A 175 3.67 -17.07 -0.31
CA ARG A 175 4.01 -18.49 -0.32
C ARG A 175 4.04 -19.04 1.09
N TYR A 176 3.46 -20.21 1.29
CA TYR A 176 3.60 -20.98 2.51
C TYR A 176 4.21 -22.34 2.19
N ARG A 177 5.38 -22.61 2.76
CA ARG A 177 6.05 -23.92 2.63
C ARG A 177 5.72 -24.79 3.83
N HIS A 178 5.32 -26.03 3.57
CA HIS A 178 5.05 -27.01 4.60
C HIS A 178 5.48 -28.40 4.18
N GLU A 179 5.79 -29.24 5.17
CA GLU A 179 5.93 -30.68 4.92
C GLU A 179 4.56 -31.26 4.57
N GLY A 180 4.51 -32.04 3.50
CA GLY A 180 3.37 -32.84 3.11
C GLY A 180 3.83 -34.23 2.70
N CYS A 181 2.90 -35.18 2.64
CA CYS A 181 3.18 -36.50 2.08
C CYS A 181 3.01 -36.46 0.56
N ASN A 182 3.91 -37.12 -0.17
CA ASN A 182 3.67 -37.46 -1.57
C ASN A 182 2.84 -38.75 -1.59
N CYS A 183 1.53 -38.62 -1.75
CA CYS A 183 0.76 -39.73 -2.29
C CYS A 183 0.96 -39.60 -3.80
N ASP A 184 1.90 -40.36 -4.37
CA ASP A 184 1.85 -40.64 -5.81
C ASP A 184 0.60 -41.51 -6.05
N ASP A 185 -0.57 -40.87 -5.98
CA ASP A 185 -1.80 -41.36 -6.58
C ASP A 185 -1.64 -41.12 -8.07
N ASP A 186 -1.10 -42.12 -8.78
CA ASP A 186 -1.52 -42.55 -10.12
C ASP A 186 -0.45 -43.45 -10.76
N ARG A 187 -0.40 -44.73 -10.35
CA ARG A 187 -0.15 -45.88 -11.25
C ARG A 187 -0.36 -47.22 -10.53
N ASN A 188 -1.58 -47.71 -10.69
CA ASN A 188 -1.95 -49.09 -11.03
C ASN A 188 -1.14 -50.29 -10.52
N ASP A 189 -1.92 -51.14 -9.84
CA ASP A 189 -1.98 -52.60 -9.95
C ASP A 189 -1.05 -53.42 -9.04
N ASN A 190 -1.72 -54.08 -8.08
CA ASN A 190 -1.40 -55.41 -7.54
C ASN A 190 0.08 -55.72 -7.30
N GLU A 191 0.58 -55.43 -6.11
CA GLU A 191 1.40 -56.42 -5.41
C GLU A 191 1.38 -56.17 -3.90
N ASP A 192 0.79 -57.16 -3.23
CA ASP A 192 0.90 -57.40 -1.79
C ASP A 192 2.36 -57.70 -1.46
N THR A 193 3.10 -56.69 -1.03
CA THR A 193 4.37 -56.89 -0.31
C THR A 193 4.37 -56.04 0.94
N GLY A 194 4.16 -56.70 2.09
CA GLY A 194 4.18 -56.14 3.44
C GLY A 194 5.53 -55.58 3.87
N ASN A 195 5.95 -54.46 3.28
CA ASN A 195 7.00 -53.59 3.79
C ASN A 195 6.47 -52.15 3.75
N GLY A 196 6.28 -51.55 4.93
CA GLY A 196 5.85 -50.17 5.07
C GLY A 196 6.81 -49.25 4.34
N TYR A 197 6.34 -48.65 3.24
CA TYR A 197 7.08 -47.60 2.55
C TYR A 197 7.41 -46.48 3.55
N PRO A 198 8.67 -46.00 3.60
CA PRO A 198 8.95 -44.82 4.38
C PRO A 198 8.16 -43.67 3.76
N PHE A 199 7.24 -43.08 4.52
CA PHE A 199 6.62 -41.83 4.15
C PHE A 199 7.73 -40.80 3.90
N HIS A 200 8.03 -40.54 2.64
CA HIS A 200 8.96 -39.48 2.28
C HIS A 200 8.19 -38.16 2.41
N SER A 201 8.55 -37.37 3.42
CA SER A 201 8.07 -36.00 3.53
C SER A 201 8.63 -35.19 2.35
N VAL A 202 7.75 -34.50 1.64
CA VAL A 202 8.09 -33.56 0.58
C VAL A 202 7.69 -32.16 1.00
N MET A 203 8.50 -31.17 0.63
CA MET A 203 8.16 -29.77 0.84
C MET A 203 7.12 -29.35 -0.20
N LYS A 204 5.88 -29.12 0.25
CA LYS A 204 4.80 -28.53 -0.55
C LYS A 204 4.81 -27.01 -0.38
N THR A 205 4.38 -26.29 -1.41
CA THR A 205 4.29 -24.82 -1.40
C THR A 205 2.91 -24.40 -1.87
N ASP A 206 2.15 -23.77 -0.99
CA ASP A 206 0.90 -23.10 -1.34
C ASP A 206 1.17 -21.64 -1.71
N THR A 207 0.43 -21.10 -2.68
CA THR A 207 0.60 -19.72 -3.14
C THR A 207 -0.72 -18.95 -3.23
N LYS A 208 -0.71 -17.65 -2.89
CA LYS A 208 -1.85 -16.73 -3.06
C LYS A 208 -1.37 -15.43 -3.69
N VAL A 209 -2.02 -15.01 -4.78
CA VAL A 209 -1.78 -13.71 -5.41
C VAL A 209 -2.46 -12.64 -4.58
N LEU A 210 -1.72 -11.59 -4.20
CA LEU A 210 -2.18 -10.50 -3.32
C LEU A 210 -2.53 -9.23 -4.09
N ALA A 211 -1.91 -9.02 -5.25
CA ALA A 211 -2.16 -7.87 -6.11
C ALA A 211 -2.21 -8.30 -7.59
N ASP A 212 -3.38 -8.01 -8.17
CA ASP A 212 -3.71 -7.70 -9.56
C ASP A 212 -4.03 -8.82 -10.58
N GLU A 213 -5.28 -8.79 -11.07
CA GLU A 213 -5.71 -9.45 -12.31
C GLU A 213 -5.29 -8.66 -13.56
N ALA A 214 -4.90 -7.37 -13.44
CA ALA A 214 -4.43 -6.57 -14.58
C ALA A 214 -2.96 -6.85 -14.96
N ALA A 215 -2.16 -7.39 -14.04
CA ALA A 215 -0.76 -7.75 -14.28
C ALA A 215 -0.57 -9.01 -15.15
N ASP A 216 -1.59 -9.86 -15.28
CA ASP A 216 -1.51 -11.08 -16.10
C ASP A 216 -1.59 -10.78 -17.62
N ARG A 217 -1.88 -9.54 -18.02
CA ARG A 217 -2.01 -9.14 -19.45
C ARG A 217 -0.88 -8.27 -19.99
N ALA A 218 0.07 -7.85 -19.15
CA ALA A 218 1.18 -6.98 -19.57
C ALA A 218 2.48 -7.78 -19.75
N SER A 219 3.18 -7.57 -20.86
CA SER A 219 4.54 -8.13 -21.02
C SER A 219 5.49 -7.47 -20.01
N GLY A 220 6.31 -8.26 -19.32
CA GLY A 220 7.32 -7.73 -18.38
C GLY A 220 6.89 -7.66 -16.92
N THR A 221 5.89 -8.45 -16.50
CA THR A 221 5.48 -8.56 -15.10
C THR A 221 6.55 -9.22 -14.23
N GLN A 222 7.08 -8.50 -13.24
CA GLN A 222 7.96 -9.02 -12.20
C GLN A 222 7.14 -9.68 -11.09
N THR A 223 7.38 -10.95 -10.80
CA THR A 223 6.73 -11.63 -9.66
C THR A 223 7.62 -11.55 -8.42
N ILE A 224 7.06 -11.04 -7.32
CA ILE A 224 7.71 -11.00 -6.01
C ILE A 224 7.06 -12.07 -5.14
N TYR A 225 7.86 -13.05 -4.71
CA TYR A 225 7.41 -14.09 -3.80
C TYR A 225 7.74 -13.72 -2.36
N ILE A 226 6.76 -13.87 -1.47
CA ILE A 226 6.86 -13.52 -0.06
C ILE A 226 6.57 -14.76 0.76
N ASP A 227 7.59 -15.29 1.40
CA ASP A 227 7.43 -16.45 2.28
C ASP A 227 6.77 -15.99 3.59
N VAL A 228 5.63 -16.61 3.93
CA VAL A 228 4.82 -16.29 5.11
C VAL A 228 4.60 -17.52 5.96
N ASP A 229 4.33 -17.32 7.25
CA ASP A 229 3.93 -18.42 8.14
C ASP A 229 2.51 -18.93 7.82
N ARG A 230 2.17 -20.11 8.36
CA ARG A 230 0.87 -20.77 8.15
C ARG A 230 -0.30 -19.91 8.58
N ALA A 231 -0.19 -19.20 9.69
CA ALA A 231 -1.29 -18.40 10.24
C ALA A 231 -1.54 -17.17 9.38
N THR A 232 -0.48 -16.51 8.91
CA THR A 232 -0.54 -15.41 7.95
C THR A 232 -1.14 -15.89 6.63
N PHE A 233 -0.66 -17.00 6.07
CA PHE A 233 -1.18 -17.55 4.82
C PHE A 233 -2.67 -17.91 4.89
N ARG A 234 -3.09 -18.56 5.98
CA ARG A 234 -4.50 -18.90 6.21
C ARG A 234 -5.40 -17.66 6.28
N LYS A 235 -4.95 -16.60 6.95
CA LYS A 235 -5.67 -15.33 7.00
C LYS A 235 -5.87 -14.80 5.57
N LEU A 236 -4.79 -14.68 4.80
CA LEU A 236 -4.81 -14.19 3.41
C LEU A 236 -5.72 -15.02 2.46
N ASN A 237 -6.00 -16.29 2.77
CA ASN A 237 -6.87 -17.15 1.98
C ASN A 237 -8.36 -17.07 2.36
N ASN A 238 -8.70 -16.56 3.53
CA ASN A 238 -10.08 -16.50 4.04
C ASN A 238 -10.79 -15.18 3.70
N GLU A 239 -10.21 -14.38 2.81
CA GLU A 239 -10.75 -13.14 2.20
C GLU A 239 -11.05 -13.36 0.71
#